data_AF-R7K6Y1-F1
#
_entry.id   AF-R7K6Y1-F1
#
_cell.length_a   1.000
_cell.length_b   1.000
_cell.length_c   1.000
_cell.angle_alpha   90.00
_cell.angle_beta   90.00
_cell.angle_gamma   90.00
#
_symmetry.space_group_name_H-M   'P 1'
#
loop_
_entity.id
_entity.type
_entity.pdbx_description
1 polymer ?
#
loop_
_entity_poly.entity_id
_entity_poly.type
_entity_poly.pdbx_seq_one_letter_code
_entity_poly.pdbx_strand_id
1 'polypeptide(L)'
;MKCEYCKKREGEKYTRTGNGHCVVFYLCPECHKKLNNLGVDPYEAVLEMIERDGTECEVCGYTVDDFKDTFLLGCPKCYEEMRDVVSSVIARVQNANVHTGKRPGGKR
;
A
#
# COMPACT_ATOMS: atom_id res chain seq x y z
N MET A 1 -0.99 5.42 22.13
CA MET A 1 -1.25 5.27 20.68
C MET A 1 -0.78 3.89 20.25
N LYS A 2 -1.38 3.27 19.22
CA LYS A 2 -0.88 1.99 18.69
C LYS A 2 0.45 2.20 17.96
N CYS A 3 1.25 1.14 17.85
CA CYS A 3 2.49 1.13 17.07
C CYS A 3 2.21 1.43 15.60
N GLU A 4 2.89 2.43 15.04
CA GLU A 4 2.69 2.90 13.66
C GLU A 4 3.21 1.90 12.62
N TYR A 5 4.20 1.08 12.98
CA TYR A 5 4.76 0.06 12.08
C TYR A 5 3.91 -1.21 11.99
N CYS A 6 3.49 -1.80 13.13
CA CYS A 6 2.78 -3.09 13.10
C CYS A 6 1.28 -3.01 13.37
N LYS A 7 0.78 -1.88 13.90
CA LYS A 7 -0.63 -1.64 14.28
C LYS A 7 -1.28 -2.65 15.24
N LYS A 8 -0.53 -3.63 15.75
CA LYS A 8 -1.02 -4.73 16.61
C LYS A 8 -0.95 -4.39 18.11
N ARG A 9 0.07 -3.66 18.54
CA ARG A 9 0.39 -3.41 19.96
C ARG A 9 0.41 -1.92 20.29
N GLU A 10 0.43 -1.59 21.57
CA GLU A 10 0.67 -0.22 22.05
C GLU A 10 2.10 0.22 21.68
N GLY A 11 2.22 1.48 21.25
CA GLY A 11 3.47 2.11 20.86
C GLY A 11 3.98 3.09 21.91
N GLU A 12 5.27 3.00 22.20
CA GLU A 12 6.04 3.96 22.99
C GLU A 12 6.56 5.09 22.09
N LYS A 13 6.73 6.28 22.67
CA LYS A 13 7.16 7.48 21.94
C LYS A 13 8.68 7.44 21.69
N TYR A 14 9.09 7.58 20.44
CA TYR A 14 10.49 7.76 20.03
C TYR A 14 10.65 9.09 19.29
N THR A 15 11.88 9.61 19.30
CA THR A 15 12.20 10.89 18.68
C THR A 15 13.47 10.78 17.84
N ARG A 16 13.42 11.28 16.60
CA ARG A 16 14.58 11.43 15.71
C ARG A 16 14.87 12.91 15.53
N THR A 17 16.10 13.31 15.79
CA THR A 17 16.56 14.68 15.61
C THR A 17 17.56 14.71 14.46
N GLY A 18 17.18 15.34 13.34
CA GLY A 18 18.02 15.48 12.16
C GLY A 18 17.81 16.82 11.48
N ASN A 19 18.90 17.51 11.10
CA ASN A 19 18.87 18.81 10.39
C ASN A 19 17.98 19.89 11.04
N GLY A 20 17.89 19.94 12.38
CA GLY A 20 17.08 20.92 13.09
C GLY A 20 15.58 20.58 13.19
N HIS A 21 15.15 19.44 12.65
CA HIS A 21 13.80 18.92 12.79
C HIS A 21 13.75 17.77 13.79
N CYS A 22 12.83 17.88 14.75
CA CYS A 22 12.52 16.82 15.71
C CYS A 22 11.24 16.13 15.25
N VAL A 23 11.36 14.89 14.78
CA VAL A 23 10.20 14.08 14.39
C VAL A 23 9.89 13.06 15.47
N VAL A 24 8.62 12.96 15.83
CA VAL A 24 8.10 12.05 16.87
C VAL A 24 7.32 10.94 16.19
N PHE A 25 7.56 9.70 16.60
CA PHE A 25 6.87 8.51 16.09
C PHE A 25 6.65 7.49 17.22
N TYR A 26 5.73 6.54 17.03
CA TYR A 26 5.31 5.58 18.05
C TYR A 26 5.54 4.13 17.61
N LEU A 27 6.37 3.39 18.34
CA LEU A 27 6.68 1.98 18.04
C LEU A 27 6.49 1.09 19.26
N CYS A 28 6.07 -0.15 19.09
CA CYS A 28 6.13 -1.11 20.18
C CYS A 28 7.59 -1.58 20.40
N PRO A 29 7.96 -2.00 21.62
CA PRO A 29 9.33 -2.40 21.94
C PRO A 29 9.91 -3.44 20.98
N GLU A 30 9.09 -4.40 20.56
CA GLU A 30 9.51 -5.45 19.61
C GLU A 30 9.81 -4.90 18.22
N CYS A 31 8.99 -3.98 17.71
CA CYS A 31 9.22 -3.40 16.38
C CYS A 31 10.45 -2.48 16.41
N HIS A 32 10.60 -1.69 17.47
CA HIS A 32 11.79 -0.85 17.65
C HIS A 32 13.06 -1.70 17.68
N LYS A 33 13.09 -2.78 18.47
CA LYS A 33 14.24 -3.70 18.53
C LYS A 33 14.49 -4.41 17.19
N LYS A 34 13.43 -4.88 16.53
CA LYS A 34 13.52 -5.57 15.24
C LYS A 34 14.15 -4.69 14.16
N LEU A 35 13.70 -3.44 14.04
CA LEU A 35 14.19 -2.50 13.02
C LEU A 35 15.67 -2.17 13.25
N ASN A 36 16.05 -1.84 14.49
CA ASN A 36 17.45 -1.60 14.85
C ASN A 36 18.36 -2.80 14.57
N ASN A 37 17.90 -4.03 14.89
CA ASN A 37 18.66 -5.25 14.62
C ASN A 37 18.90 -5.51 13.12
N LEU A 38 18.01 -5.02 12.26
CA LEU A 38 18.16 -5.10 10.81
C LEU A 38 19.04 -3.98 10.23
N GLY A 39 19.52 -3.06 11.08
CA GLY A 39 20.28 -1.89 10.65
C GLY A 39 19.45 -0.84 9.92
N VAL A 40 18.12 -0.90 10.04
CA VAL A 40 17.19 0.04 9.40
C VAL A 40 16.83 1.13 10.40
N ASP A 41 16.91 2.39 9.98
CA ASP A 41 16.47 3.53 10.79
C ASP A 41 14.96 3.41 11.07
N PRO A 42 14.53 3.36 12.35
CA PRO A 42 13.12 3.13 12.67
C PRO A 42 12.17 4.20 12.15
N TYR A 43 12.63 5.44 11.94
CA TYR A 43 11.79 6.50 11.39
C TYR A 43 11.57 6.30 9.89
N GLU A 44 12.61 5.99 9.12
CA GLU A 44 12.48 5.72 7.68
C GLU A 44 11.52 4.55 7.44
N ALA A 45 11.65 3.48 8.22
CA ALA A 45 10.75 2.33 8.13
C ALA A 45 9.29 2.66 8.48
N VAL A 46 9.05 3.61 9.40
CA VAL A 46 7.69 4.07 9.72
C VAL A 46 7.14 4.94 8.60
N LEU A 47 7.98 5.82 8.03
CA LEU A 47 7.58 6.69 6.92
C LEU A 47 7.15 5.87 5.70
N GLU A 48 7.97 4.90 5.27
CA GLU A 48 7.62 4.00 4.17
C GLU A 48 6.33 3.22 4.44
N MET A 49 6.13 2.77 5.68
CA MET A 49 4.93 2.03 6.06
C MET A 49 3.66 2.89 5.98
N ILE A 50 3.76 4.17 6.34
CA ILE A 50 2.65 5.12 6.23
C ILE A 50 2.33 5.43 4.77
N GLU A 51 3.35 5.58 3.92
CA GLU A 51 3.17 5.82 2.48
C GLU A 51 2.49 4.63 1.78
N ARG A 52 2.82 3.41 2.21
CA ARG A 52 2.20 2.19 1.69
C ARG A 52 0.80 1.91 2.25
N ASP A 53 0.44 2.53 3.37
CA ASP A 53 -0.78 2.20 4.08
C ASP A 53 -2.04 2.44 3.23
N GLY A 54 -2.84 1.39 3.05
CA GLY A 54 -4.03 1.43 2.20
C GLY A 54 -3.77 1.36 0.70
N THR A 55 -2.52 1.16 0.27
CA THR A 55 -2.15 0.93 -1.15
C THR A 55 -1.74 -0.51 -1.45
N GLU A 56 -1.80 -1.38 -0.43
CA GLU A 56 -1.44 -2.80 -0.53
C GLU A 56 -2.58 -3.72 -0.10
N CYS A 57 -2.57 -4.95 -0.64
CA CYS A 57 -3.55 -5.96 -0.29
C CYS A 57 -3.33 -6.48 1.13
N GLU A 58 -4.38 -6.50 1.95
CA GLU A 58 -4.26 -6.91 3.37
C GLU A 58 -3.87 -8.39 3.54
N VAL A 59 -4.06 -9.21 2.51
CA VAL A 59 -3.81 -10.66 2.54
C VAL A 59 -2.42 -11.03 2.07
N CYS A 60 -1.95 -10.46 0.95
CA CYS A 60 -0.68 -10.84 0.33
C CYS A 60 0.36 -9.71 0.24
N GLY A 61 0.02 -8.48 0.62
CA GLY A 61 0.91 -7.32 0.56
C GLY A 61 1.22 -6.81 -0.85
N TYR A 62 0.53 -7.33 -1.87
CA TYR A 62 0.67 -6.87 -3.26
C TYR A 62 0.18 -5.42 -3.37
N THR A 63 0.96 -4.53 -3.97
CA THR A 63 0.65 -3.10 -4.03
C THR A 63 -0.07 -2.71 -5.32
N VAL A 64 -0.72 -1.55 -5.30
CA VAL A 64 -1.27 -0.93 -6.51
C VAL A 64 -0.18 -0.65 -7.55
N ASP A 65 1.03 -0.30 -7.12
CA ASP A 65 2.14 -0.04 -8.03
C ASP A 65 2.66 -1.33 -8.68
N ASP A 66 2.72 -2.45 -7.93
CA ASP A 66 3.01 -3.78 -8.51
C ASP A 66 2.00 -4.13 -9.61
N PHE A 67 0.71 -3.81 -9.40
CA PHE A 67 -0.32 -4.00 -10.44
C PHE A 67 -0.10 -3.09 -11.65
N LYS A 68 0.28 -1.82 -11.47
CA LYS A 68 0.55 -0.91 -12.60
C LYS A 68 1.74 -1.37 -13.45
N ASP A 69 2.75 -1.96 -12.82
CA ASP A 69 3.96 -2.42 -13.51
C ASP A 69 3.74 -3.75 -14.23
N THR A 70 2.97 -4.66 -13.63
CA THR A 70 2.78 -6.03 -14.16
C THR A 70 1.46 -6.26 -14.89
N PHE A 71 0.44 -5.43 -14.62
CA PHE A 71 -0.97 -5.66 -14.95
C PHE A 71 -1.54 -7.00 -14.43
N LEU A 72 -0.93 -7.57 -13.38
CA LEU A 72 -1.36 -8.82 -12.75
C LEU A 72 -1.79 -8.57 -11.31
N LEU A 73 -2.74 -9.38 -10.83
CA LEU A 73 -3.19 -9.37 -9.44
C LEU A 73 -2.58 -10.56 -8.69
N GLY A 74 -2.13 -10.32 -7.46
CA GLY A 74 -1.35 -11.29 -6.70
C GLY A 74 -2.16 -12.41 -6.04
N CYS A 75 -3.37 -12.14 -5.55
CA CYS A 75 -4.23 -13.14 -4.90
C CYS A 75 -5.72 -12.86 -5.14
N PRO A 76 -6.65 -13.78 -4.74
CA PRO A 76 -8.08 -13.57 -4.92
C PRO A 76 -8.62 -12.28 -4.27
N LYS A 77 -8.09 -11.90 -3.10
CA LYS A 77 -8.53 -10.70 -2.39
C LYS A 77 -8.17 -9.41 -3.12
N CYS A 78 -7.08 -9.40 -3.90
CA CYS A 78 -6.68 -8.23 -4.70
C CYS A 78 -7.76 -7.82 -5.71
N TYR A 79 -8.58 -8.76 -6.22
CA TYR A 79 -9.68 -8.44 -7.13
C TYR A 79 -10.78 -7.59 -6.47
N GLU A 80 -10.95 -7.71 -5.16
CA GLU A 80 -11.93 -6.93 -4.39
C GLU A 80 -11.35 -5.58 -3.98
N GLU A 81 -10.17 -5.58 -3.37
CA GLU A 81 -9.55 -4.38 -2.78
C GLU A 81 -9.06 -3.39 -3.84
N MET A 82 -8.59 -3.89 -4.99
CA MET A 82 -8.08 -3.06 -6.08
C MET A 82 -9.10 -2.84 -7.19
N ARG A 83 -10.38 -3.20 -6.97
CA ARG A 83 -11.42 -3.20 -8.00
C ARG A 83 -11.53 -1.87 -8.74
N ASP A 84 -11.49 -0.76 -8.01
CA ASP A 84 -11.66 0.57 -8.58
C ASP A 84 -10.47 0.95 -9.46
N VAL A 85 -9.25 0.64 -9.00
CA VAL A 85 -8.02 0.85 -9.77
C VAL A 85 -8.05 0.00 -11.04
N VAL A 86 -8.35 -1.29 -10.93
CA VAL A 86 -8.43 -2.21 -12.07
C VAL A 86 -9.49 -1.73 -13.07
N SER A 87 -10.66 -1.32 -12.60
CA SER A 87 -11.73 -0.79 -13.44
C SER A 87 -11.31 0.50 -14.16
N SER A 88 -10.56 1.39 -13.49
CA SER A 88 -10.05 2.60 -14.14
C SER A 88 -9.05 2.29 -15.27
N VAL A 89 -8.19 1.27 -15.06
CA VAL A 89 -7.23 0.82 -16.06
C VAL A 89 -7.94 0.15 -17.25
N ILE A 90 -8.91 -0.72 -17.00
CA ILE A 90 -9.71 -1.36 -18.06
C ILE A 90 -10.43 -0.30 -18.89
N ALA A 91 -11.11 0.66 -18.26
CA ALA A 91 -11.78 1.74 -18.96
C ALA A 91 -10.81 2.53 -19.85
N ARG A 92 -9.59 2.78 -19.39
CA ARG A 92 -8.57 3.51 -20.15
C ARG A 92 -8.05 2.72 -21.34
N VAL A 93 -7.79 1.43 -21.18
CA VAL A 93 -7.21 0.57 -22.23
C VAL A 93 -8.27 0.16 -23.27
N GLN A 94 -9.48 -0.17 -22.81
CA GLN A 94 -10.57 -0.71 -23.64
C GLN A 94 -11.64 0.34 -24.01
N ASN A 95 -11.51 1.57 -23.51
CA ASN A 95 -12.51 2.66 -23.63
C ASN A 95 -13.91 2.33 -23.04
N ALA A 96 -14.02 1.26 -22.25
CA ALA A 96 -15.25 0.88 -21.55
C ALA A 96 -14.94 -0.18 -20.47
N ASN A 97 -15.76 -0.22 -19.42
CA ASN A 97 -15.72 -1.28 -18.41
C ASN A 97 -16.66 -2.45 -18.70
N VAL A 98 -17.57 -2.28 -19.67
CA VAL A 98 -18.56 -3.29 -20.02
C VAL A 98 -18.55 -3.48 -21.53
N HIS A 99 -18.30 -4.72 -21.95
CA HIS A 99 -18.43 -5.06 -23.35
C HIS A 99 -19.91 -5.13 -23.72
N THR A 100 -20.34 -4.25 -24.62
CA THR A 100 -21.74 -4.21 -25.05
C THR A 100 -22.01 -5.14 -26.23
N GLY A 101 -21.00 -5.58 -27.00
CA GLY A 101 -21.17 -6.46 -28.16
C GLY A 101 -21.14 -5.71 -29.50
N LYS A 102 -20.56 -6.33 -30.54
CA LYS A 102 -20.44 -5.73 -31.89
C LYS A 102 -21.65 -6.13 -32.75
N ARG A 103 -22.18 -5.20 -33.57
CA ARG A 103 -23.19 -5.48 -34.61
C ARG A 103 -22.60 -5.24 -36.00
N PRO A 104 -22.98 -6.05 -37.02
CA PRO A 104 -22.65 -5.76 -38.40
C PRO A 104 -23.21 -4.38 -38.80
N GLY A 105 -22.35 -3.49 -39.31
CA GLY A 105 -22.72 -2.16 -39.82
C GLY A 105 -22.38 -0.95 -38.94
N GLY A 106 -22.05 -1.12 -37.65
CA GLY A 106 -21.60 -0.06 -36.69
C GLY A 106 -22.51 1.18 -36.58
N LYS A 107 -23.20 1.44 -35.46
CA LYS A 107 -22.64 1.77 -34.13
C LYS A 107 -23.53 1.24 -32.99
N ARG A 108 -22.97 1.21 -31.77
CA ARG A 108 -23.74 1.33 -30.52
C ARG A 108 -23.57 2.75 -29.99
#